data_AF-T0Y7U7-F1
#
_entry.id   AF-T0Y7U7-F1
#
_cell.length_a   1.000
_cell.length_b   1.000
_cell.length_c   1.000
_cell.angle_alpha   90.00
_cell.angle_beta   90.00
_cell.angle_gamma   90.00
#
_symmetry.space_group_name_H-M   'P 1'
#
loop_
_entity.id
_entity.type
_entity.pdbx_description
1 polymer ?
#
loop_
_entity_poly.entity_id
_entity_poly.type
_entity_poly.pdbx_seq_one_letter_code
_entity_poly.pdbx_strand_id
1 'polypeptide(L)'
;YVLALVRTVEGPMLTGQVVDIGPSEVRIGLKVRATFRKLREEGKAGVIHYGYKFAPVSDADGAPRRPAPRGTAAASTPDAAPADRASA
;
A
#
# COMPACT_ATOMS: atom_id res chain seq x y z
N TYR A 1 20.44 -1.48 -8.51
CA TYR A 1 19.54 -2.16 -7.55
C TYR A 1 20.17 -2.05 -6.18
N VAL A 2 19.38 -1.83 -5.14
CA VAL A 2 19.88 -1.67 -3.77
C VAL A 2 19.85 -3.05 -3.11
N LEU A 3 20.97 -3.48 -2.52
CA LEU A 3 21.05 -4.68 -1.68
C LEU A 3 21.19 -4.26 -0.22
N ALA A 4 20.48 -4.95 0.66
CA ALA A 4 20.50 -4.66 2.09
C ALA A 4 20.40 -5.93 2.92
N LEU A 5 20.92 -5.84 4.15
CA LEU A 5 20.61 -6.76 5.22
C LEU A 5 19.45 -6.19 6.03
N VAL A 6 18.31 -6.89 6.01
CA VAL A 6 17.08 -6.46 6.67
C VAL A 6 16.90 -7.25 7.95
N ARG A 7 16.93 -6.57 9.09
CA ARG A 7 16.57 -7.16 10.38
C ARG A 7 15.05 -7.19 10.51
N THR A 8 14.49 -8.39 10.64
CA THR A 8 13.08 -8.62 10.93
C THR A 8 12.77 -8.29 12.40
N VAL A 9 11.51 -8.05 12.74
CA VAL A 9 11.11 -7.69 14.11
C VAL A 9 11.31 -8.87 15.07
N GLU A 10 11.28 -10.08 14.54
CA GLU A 10 11.52 -11.35 15.24
C GLU A 10 13.02 -11.60 15.50
N GLY A 11 13.93 -10.83 14.88
CA GLY A 11 15.37 -10.91 15.11
C GLY A 11 16.24 -11.35 13.92
N PRO A 12 15.84 -12.33 13.08
CA PRO A 12 16.63 -12.77 11.93
C PRO A 12 17.00 -11.64 10.96
N MET A 13 18.19 -11.75 10.36
CA MET A 13 18.65 -10.86 9.30
C MET A 13 18.52 -11.55 7.94
N LEU A 14 17.83 -10.90 7.02
CA LEU A 14 17.60 -11.41 5.66
C LEU A 14 18.36 -10.57 4.65
N THR A 15 19.07 -11.22 3.75
CA THR A 15 19.65 -10.56 2.57
C THR A 15 18.57 -10.40 1.51
N GLY A 16 18.40 -9.20 0.98
CA GLY A 16 17.42 -8.97 -0.07
C GLY A 16 17.63 -7.66 -0.83
N GLN A 17 16.90 -7.53 -1.92
CA GLN A 17 16.88 -6.30 -2.71
C GLN A 17 15.80 -5.35 -2.17
N VAL A 18 16.14 -4.06 -2.07
CA VAL A 18 15.17 -3.00 -1.81
C VAL A 18 14.67 -2.43 -3.14
N VAL A 19 13.36 -2.34 -3.29
CA VAL A 19 12.65 -1.90 -4.50
C VAL A 19 11.72 -0.73 -4.18
N ASP A 20 11.20 -0.06 -5.21
CA ASP A 20 10.30 1.10 -5.09
C ASP A 20 10.93 2.29 -4.35
N ILE A 21 12.25 2.46 -4.45
CA ILE A 21 13.00 3.56 -3.84
C ILE A 21 14.25 3.91 -4.67
N GLY A 22 14.60 5.20 -4.72
CA GLY A 22 15.86 5.65 -5.30
C GLY A 22 17.07 5.30 -4.42
N PRO A 23 18.26 5.01 -4.98
CA PRO A 23 19.46 4.68 -4.19
C PRO A 23 19.86 5.74 -3.16
N SER A 24 19.60 7.01 -3.45
CA SER A 24 19.90 8.16 -2.56
C SER A 24 18.99 8.27 -1.34
N GLU A 25 17.81 7.64 -1.38
CA GLU A 25 16.83 7.68 -0.29
C GLU A 25 17.02 6.55 0.72
N VAL A 26 17.90 5.59 0.40
CA VAL A 26 18.17 4.44 1.26
C VAL A 26 19.13 4.83 2.37
N ARG A 27 18.71 4.57 3.61
CA ARG A 27 19.47 4.83 4.83
C ARG A 27 19.35 3.68 5.81
N ILE A 28 20.38 3.50 6.64
CA ILE A 28 20.35 2.50 7.72
C ILE A 28 19.20 2.85 8.67
N GLY A 29 18.41 1.85 9.05
CA GLY A 29 17.23 2.02 9.90
C GLY A 29 15.93 2.35 9.15
N LEU A 30 15.96 2.51 7.82
CA LEU A 30 14.75 2.64 7.00
C LEU A 30 13.83 1.43 7.24
N LYS A 31 12.56 1.71 7.57
CA LYS A 31 11.54 0.67 7.74
C LYS A 31 11.10 0.16 6.37
N VAL A 32 11.17 -1.16 6.22
CA VAL A 32 10.79 -1.84 4.99
C VAL A 32 9.85 -3.00 5.30
N ARG A 33 9.05 -3.40 4.30
CA ARG A 33 8.16 -4.57 4.35
C ARG A 33 8.51 -5.53 3.23
N ALA A 34 8.38 -6.83 3.51
CA ALA A 34 8.49 -7.85 2.48
C ALA A 34 7.34 -7.70 1.46
N THR A 35 7.69 -7.65 0.18
CA THR A 35 6.75 -7.58 -0.94
C THR A 35 7.00 -8.74 -1.90
N PHE A 36 5.93 -9.27 -2.47
CA PHE A 36 6.00 -10.39 -3.40
C PHE A 36 6.35 -9.90 -4.80
N ARG A 37 7.39 -10.47 -5.40
CA ARG A 37 7.89 -10.07 -6.72
C ARG A 37 8.26 -11.28 -7.56
N LYS A 38 8.08 -11.13 -8.87
CA LYS A 38 8.67 -12.03 -9.87
C LYS A 38 10.18 -11.83 -9.86
N LEU A 39 10.93 -12.88 -9.57
CA LEU A 39 12.40 -12.87 -9.52
C LEU A 39 13.00 -13.22 -10.86
N ARG A 40 12.52 -14.31 -11.47
CA ARG A 40 13.02 -14.82 -12.75
C ARG A 40 11.93 -15.65 -13.44
N GLU A 41 12.01 -15.72 -14.75
CA GLU A 41 11.26 -16.65 -15.58
C GLU A 41 12.25 -17.53 -16.33
N GLU A 42 12.01 -18.84 -16.32
CA GLU A 42 12.85 -19.82 -17.02
C GLU A 42 12.40 -19.98 -18.48
N GLY A 43 12.62 -18.94 -19.30
CA GLY A 43 12.24 -18.95 -20.72
C GLY A 43 10.73 -18.92 -20.99
N LYS A 44 10.33 -18.96 -22.27
CA LYS A 44 8.94 -18.69 -22.72
C LYS A 44 7.87 -19.68 -22.24
N ALA A 45 8.25 -20.87 -21.80
CA ALA A 45 7.35 -21.91 -21.36
C ALA A 45 7.77 -22.54 -20.01
N GLY A 46 8.74 -21.95 -19.31
CA GLY A 46 9.24 -22.47 -18.05
C GLY A 46 8.66 -21.78 -16.83
N VAL A 47 9.22 -22.12 -15.67
CA VAL A 47 8.66 -21.74 -14.38
C VAL A 47 8.94 -20.28 -14.07
N ILE A 48 7.93 -19.59 -13.53
CA ILE A 48 8.09 -18.26 -12.96
C ILE A 48 8.45 -18.39 -11.49
N HIS A 49 9.67 -17.99 -11.14
CA HIS A 49 10.14 -17.92 -9.77
C HIS A 49 9.67 -16.63 -9.14
N TYR A 50 8.81 -16.75 -8.14
CA TYR A 50 8.45 -15.64 -7.28
C TYR A 50 9.20 -15.73 -5.95
N GLY A 51 9.37 -14.58 -5.31
CA GLY A 51 9.95 -14.51 -3.98
C GLY A 51 9.76 -13.14 -3.39
N TYR A 52 10.44 -12.89 -2.27
CA TYR A 52 10.33 -11.64 -1.55
C TYR A 52 11.41 -10.65 -1.96
N LYS A 53 11.03 -9.38 -2.02
CA LYS A 53 11.92 -8.22 -1.97
C LYS A 53 11.44 -7.29 -0.86
N PHE A 54 12.13 -6.19 -0.62
CA PHE A 54 11.77 -5.24 0.41
C PHE A 54 11.36 -3.91 -0.20
N ALA A 55 10.23 -3.35 0.21
CA ALA A 55 9.79 -2.02 -0.19
C ALA A 55 9.68 -1.11 1.04
N PRO A 56 9.91 0.21 0.92
CA PRO A 56 9.68 1.14 2.02
C PRO A 56 8.24 1.05 2.53
N VAL A 57 8.06 1.13 3.85
CA VAL A 57 6.72 1.26 4.41
C VAL A 57 6.32 2.72 4.28
N SER A 58 5.28 3.02 3.50
CA SER A 58 4.63 4.32 3.55
C SER A 58 3.81 4.42 4.84
N ASP A 59 3.67 5.61 5.42
CA ASP A 59 2.91 5.79 6.67
C ASP A 59 1.44 5.34 6.55
N ALA A 60 0.91 5.16 5.33
CA ALA A 60 -0.42 4.63 5.07
C ALA A 60 -0.54 3.10 5.23
N ASP A 61 0.57 2.36 5.16
CA ASP A 61 0.57 0.90 5.16
C ASP A 61 0.82 0.28 6.55
N GLY A 62 1.17 1.11 7.54
CA GLY A 62 1.58 0.70 8.89
C GLY A 62 0.53 0.82 9.99
N ALA A 63 -0.56 1.56 9.78
CA ALA A 63 -1.65 1.66 10.75
C ALA A 63 -2.67 0.53 10.53
N PRO A 64 -3.27 -0.05 11.60
CA PRO A 64 -4.46 -0.88 11.42
C PRO A 64 -5.51 -0.02 10.70
N ARG A 65 -5.91 -0.43 9.50
CA ARG A 65 -7.01 0.21 8.76
C ARG A 65 -8.23 0.22 9.67
N ARG A 66 -8.53 1.36 10.29
CA ARG A 66 -9.81 1.56 10.99
C ARG A 66 -10.88 1.30 9.92
N PRO A 67 -11.87 0.42 10.16
CA PRO A 67 -12.96 0.29 9.22
C PRO A 67 -13.57 1.67 9.00
N ALA A 68 -13.78 2.05 7.74
CA ALA A 68 -14.38 3.33 7.37
C ALA A 68 -15.63 3.55 8.22
N PRO A 69 -15.89 4.78 8.71
CA PRO A 69 -17.09 5.04 9.48
C PRO A 69 -18.28 4.63 8.61
N ARG A 70 -19.05 3.63 9.07
CA ARG A 70 -20.34 3.31 8.48
C ARG A 70 -21.16 4.59 8.58
N GLY A 71 -21.46 5.17 7.42
CA GLY A 71 -22.19 6.44 7.33
C GLY A 71 -23.40 6.39 8.25
N THR A 72 -23.46 7.36 9.16
CA THR A 72 -24.68 7.74 9.83
C THR A 72 -25.72 8.01 8.76
N ALA A 73 -26.83 7.28 8.81
CA ALA A 73 -28.00 7.52 8.00
C ALA A 73 -28.30 9.02 7.97
N ALA A 74 -28.36 9.59 6.78
CA ALA A 74 -28.89 10.92 6.55
C ALA A 74 -30.34 10.90 7.06
N ALA A 75 -30.58 11.54 8.20
CA ALA A 75 -31.91 11.87 8.65
C ALA A 75 -32.50 12.87 7.67
N SER A 76 -33.54 12.40 6.99
CA SER A 76 -34.62 13.12 6.32
C SER A 76 -34.85 14.57 6.76
N THR A 77 -34.91 15.46 5.79
CA THR A 77 -35.80 16.63 5.81
C THR A 77 -36.70 16.54 4.57
N PRO A 78 -38.03 16.62 4.70
CA PRO A 78 -38.93 16.52 3.56
C PRO A 78 -38.93 17.83 2.76
N ASP A 79 -38.72 17.72 1.45
CA ASP A 79 -38.84 18.83 0.51
C ASP A 79 -40.33 19.13 0.29
N ALA A 80 -40.75 20.29 0.80
CA ALA A 80 -42.08 20.84 0.60
C ALA A 80 -42.06 21.73 -0.65
N ALA A 81 -42.73 21.27 -1.69
CA ALA A 81 -43.30 22.09 -2.76
C ALA A 81 -44.81 21.75 -2.84
N PRO A 82 -45.70 22.56 -3.47
CA PRO A 82 -45.41 23.68 -4.38
C PRO A 82 -46.34 24.92 -4.18
N ALA A 83 -46.16 25.94 -5.02
CA ALA A 83 -47.17 26.89 -5.56
C ALA A 83 -46.52 28.28 -5.70
N ASP A 84 -46.08 28.65 -6.91
CA ASP A 84 -46.88 29.38 -7.91
C ASP A 84 -46.98 30.88 -7.63
N ARG A 85 -46.24 31.67 -8.42
CA ARG A 85 -46.75 32.87 -9.09
C ARG A 85 -45.75 33.43 -10.10
N ALA A 86 -46.12 33.27 -11.37
CA ALA A 86 -46.11 34.27 -12.45
C ALA A 86 -44.94 35.27 -12.57
N SER A 87 -44.22 35.20 -13.69
CA SER A 87 -43.96 36.35 -14.59
C SER A 87 -43.29 35.90 -15.90
N ALA A 88 -43.75 36.54 -16.99
CA ALA A 88 -43.37 36.44 -18.41
C ALA A 88 -44.11 35.37 -19.25
#